data_AF-A0A388RIM6-F1
#
_entry.id   AF-A0A388RIM6-F1
#
_cell.length_a   1.000
_cell.length_b   1.000
_cell.length_c   1.000
_cell.angle_alpha   90.00
_cell.angle_beta   90.00
_cell.angle_gamma   90.00
#
_symmetry.space_group_name_H-M   'P 1'
#
loop_
_entity.id
_entity.type
_entity.pdbx_description
1 polymer ?
#
loop_
_entity_poly.entity_id
_entity_poly.type
_entity_poly.pdbx_seq_one_letter_code
_entity_poly.pdbx_strand_id
1 'polypeptide(L)'
;MALSFPNPSRSYDEARHGVWFWGYDNAREITFLVEDRVLKNFDSTLGSDEAGALASFDRHRNEILKIAMALYAEGQQTIYTLH
;
A
#
# COMPACT_ATOMS: atom_id res chain seq x y z
N MET A 1 -0.07 -12.13 -15.91
CA MET A 1 -0.37 -10.74 -16.28
C MET A 1 0.34 -9.83 -15.30
N ALA A 2 0.65 -8.58 -15.70
CA ALA A 2 1.47 -7.69 -14.91
C ALA A 2 0.57 -6.72 -14.12
N LEU A 3 0.57 -6.87 -12.79
CA LEU A 3 -0.03 -5.88 -11.89
C LEU A 3 0.65 -4.51 -12.12
N SER A 4 -0.16 -3.49 -12.34
CA SER A 4 0.31 -2.12 -12.63
C SER A 4 -0.28 -1.13 -11.64
N PHE A 5 0.43 -0.02 -11.38
CA PHE A 5 0.00 1.03 -10.45
C PHE A 5 0.00 2.41 -11.12
N PRO A 6 -0.83 2.58 -12.20
CA PRO A 6 -0.83 3.80 -13.00
C PRO A 6 -1.28 5.03 -12.21
N ASN A 7 -2.09 4.84 -11.16
CA ASN A 7 -2.61 5.92 -10.34
C ASN A 7 -1.85 5.98 -8.99
N PRO A 8 -1.39 7.16 -8.55
CA PRO A 8 -0.88 7.36 -7.20
C PRO A 8 -2.03 7.55 -6.19
N SER A 9 -3.17 6.88 -6.40
CA SER A 9 -4.31 6.95 -5.50
C SER A 9 -3.96 6.32 -4.16
N ARG A 10 -4.20 7.06 -3.08
CA ARG A 10 -4.10 6.55 -1.72
C ARG A 10 -5.14 7.18 -0.81
N SER A 11 -5.60 6.43 0.19
CA SER A 11 -6.50 6.91 1.24
C SER A 11 -6.08 6.33 2.57
N TYR A 12 -5.95 7.17 3.60
CA TYR A 12 -5.74 6.65 4.95
C TYR A 12 -7.04 6.12 5.51
N ASP A 13 -6.94 5.08 6.33
CA ASP A 13 -8.04 4.46 7.06
C ASP A 13 -7.66 4.45 8.54
N GLU A 14 -8.27 5.37 9.29
CA GLU A 14 -8.03 5.52 10.73
C GLU A 14 -8.44 4.27 11.52
N ALA A 15 -9.48 3.56 11.08
CA ALA A 15 -9.98 2.37 11.79
C ALA A 15 -9.03 1.18 11.63
N ARG A 16 -8.32 1.12 10.50
CA ARG A 16 -7.33 0.06 10.23
C ARG A 16 -5.89 0.47 10.50
N HIS A 17 -5.64 1.73 10.82
CA HIS A 17 -4.29 2.27 11.00
C HIS A 17 -3.39 1.94 9.80
N GLY A 18 -3.81 2.36 8.61
CA GLY A 18 -3.06 2.08 7.39
C GLY A 18 -3.54 2.87 6.18
N VAL A 19 -2.78 2.75 5.10
CA VAL A 19 -3.03 3.45 3.84
C VAL A 19 -3.51 2.45 2.79
N TRP A 20 -4.71 2.68 2.27
CA TRP A 20 -5.23 2.02 1.08
C TRP A 20 -4.55 2.56 -0.17
N PHE A 21 -4.22 1.67 -1.10
CA PHE A 21 -3.79 1.97 -2.44
C PHE A 21 -4.27 0.90 -3.42
N TRP A 22 -4.22 1.20 -4.72
CA TRP A 22 -4.84 0.34 -5.74
C TRP A 22 -3.87 0.04 -6.87
N GLY A 23 -3.83 -1.23 -7.25
CA GLY A 23 -3.21 -1.72 -8.47
C GLY A 23 -4.26 -2.22 -9.45
N TYR A 24 -3.87 -2.42 -10.70
CA TYR A 24 -4.74 -2.90 -11.76
C TYR A 24 -4.07 -4.05 -12.49
N ASP A 25 -4.78 -5.18 -12.56
CA ASP A 25 -4.47 -6.27 -13.46
C ASP A 25 -5.49 -6.25 -14.62
N ASN A 26 -5.08 -5.67 -15.74
CA ASN A 26 -5.95 -5.33 -16.86
C ASN A 26 -7.12 -4.43 -16.42
N ALA A 27 -8.38 -4.87 -16.52
CA ALA A 27 -9.55 -4.12 -16.07
C ALA A 27 -9.91 -4.36 -14.59
N ARG A 28 -9.19 -5.24 -13.89
CA ARG A 28 -9.49 -5.61 -12.50
C ARG A 28 -8.70 -4.74 -11.53
N GLU A 29 -9.43 -3.97 -10.72
CA GLU A 29 -8.84 -3.28 -9.59
C GLU A 29 -8.49 -4.27 -8.47
N ILE A 30 -7.31 -4.10 -7.91
CA ILE A 30 -6.76 -4.87 -6.80
C ILE A 30 -6.44 -3.88 -5.67
N THR A 31 -7.06 -4.10 -4.52
CA THR A 31 -6.93 -3.22 -3.36
C THR A 31 -5.83 -3.72 -2.44
N PHE A 32 -5.00 -2.81 -1.97
CA PHE A 32 -3.94 -3.09 -1.01
C PHE A 32 -4.06 -2.16 0.18
N LEU A 33 -3.91 -2.69 1.38
CA LEU A 33 -3.72 -1.93 2.61
C LEU A 33 -2.29 -2.08 3.05
N VAL A 34 -1.59 -0.98 3.32
CA VAL A 34 -0.32 -1.03 4.07
C VAL A 34 -0.55 -0.48 5.47
N GLU A 35 -0.31 -1.32 6.47
CA GLU A 35 -0.48 -0.91 7.86
C GLU A 35 0.64 0.06 8.28
N ASP A 36 0.32 0.92 9.24
CA ASP A 36 1.26 1.86 9.85
C ASP A 36 2.51 1.16 10.39
N ARG A 37 2.39 -0.10 10.81
CA ARG A 37 3.51 -0.91 11.30
C ARG A 37 4.55 -1.14 10.21
N VAL A 38 4.10 -1.43 8.99
CA VAL A 38 4.96 -1.56 7.82
C VAL A 38 5.56 -0.20 7.46
N LEU A 39 4.76 0.87 7.48
CA LEU A 39 5.26 2.23 7.23
C LEU A 39 6.30 2.67 8.26
N LYS A 40 6.15 2.28 9.53
CA LYS A 40 7.12 2.54 10.61
C LYS A 40 8.43 1.79 10.45
N ASN A 41 8.42 0.64 9.77
CA ASN A 41 9.66 -0.07 9.42
C ASN A 41 10.48 0.71 8.38
N PHE A 42 9.83 1.47 7.51
CA PHE A 42 10.50 2.34 6.54
C PHE A 42 10.89 3.71 7.13
N ASP A 43 10.01 4.27 7.95
CA ASP A 43 10.23 5.55 8.62
C ASP A 43 9.91 5.43 10.12
N SER A 44 10.95 5.24 10.92
CA SER A 44 10.80 5.12 12.38
C SER A 44 10.34 6.42 13.04
N THR A 45 10.35 7.55 12.32
CA THR A 45 9.87 8.86 12.80
C THR A 45 8.43 9.15 12.38
N LEU A 46 7.70 8.16 11.86
CA LEU A 46 6.31 8.30 11.47
C LEU A 46 5.47 8.93 12.59
N GLY A 47 4.87 10.09 12.31
CA GLY A 47 3.80 10.63 13.13
C GLY A 47 2.63 9.64 13.18
N SER A 48 1.88 9.64 14.28
CA SER A 48 0.67 8.80 14.45
C SER A 48 -0.56 9.38 13.73
N ASP A 49 -0.32 10.32 12.82
CA ASP A 49 -1.29 11.20 12.19
C ASP A 49 -1.36 10.89 10.69
N GLU A 50 -2.56 11.01 10.13
CA GLU A 50 -2.88 10.67 8.73
C GLU A 50 -1.86 11.24 7.74
N ALA A 51 -1.52 12.52 7.88
CA ALA A 51 -0.58 13.19 6.99
C ALA A 51 0.83 12.54 7.03
N GLY A 52 1.27 12.06 8.20
CA GLY A 52 2.53 11.36 8.37
C GLY A 52 2.52 10.00 7.68
N ALA A 53 1.44 9.23 7.83
CA ALA A 53 1.25 7.95 7.16
C ALA A 53 1.26 8.10 5.63
N LEU A 54 0.48 9.04 5.09
CA LEU A 54 0.43 9.32 3.65
C LEU A 54 1.78 9.82 3.11
N ALA A 55 2.47 10.72 3.83
CA ALA A 55 3.78 11.22 3.40
C ALA A 55 4.88 10.15 3.44
N SER A 56 4.82 9.20 4.37
CA SER A 56 5.73 8.05 4.39
C SER A 56 5.43 7.08 3.27
N PHE A 57 4.15 6.77 3.03
CA PHE A 57 3.72 5.99 1.87
C PHE A 57 4.27 6.58 0.57
N ASP A 58 4.13 7.90 0.38
CA ASP A 58 4.61 8.58 -0.83
C ASP A 58 6.14 8.50 -0.98
N ARG A 59 6.88 8.67 0.12
CA ARG A 59 8.36 8.55 0.12
C ARG A 59 8.84 7.13 -0.19
N HIS A 60 8.15 6.12 0.33
CA HIS A 60 8.54 4.71 0.19
C HIS A 60 7.69 3.94 -0.82
N ARG A 61 6.92 4.65 -1.66
CA ARG A 61 5.93 4.07 -2.59
C ARG A 61 6.54 2.95 -3.44
N ASN A 62 7.73 3.17 -4.00
CA ASN A 62 8.38 2.19 -4.87
C ASN A 62 8.68 0.86 -4.14
N GLU A 63 9.07 0.89 -2.88
CA GLU A 63 9.32 -0.33 -2.09
C GLU A 63 8.00 -1.02 -1.73
N ILE A 64 6.99 -0.24 -1.32
CA ILE A 64 5.66 -0.76 -1.00
C ILE A 64 5.02 -1.44 -2.23
N LEU A 65 5.14 -0.83 -3.41
CA LEU A 65 4.64 -1.42 -4.65
C LEU A 65 5.34 -2.74 -5.00
N LYS A 66 6.66 -2.87 -4.75
CA LYS A 66 7.37 -4.14 -4.95
C LYS A 66 6.85 -5.24 -4.03
N ILE A 67 6.60 -4.92 -2.76
CA ILE A 67 6.00 -5.86 -1.80
C ILE A 67 4.60 -6.27 -2.26
N ALA A 68 3.77 -5.33 -2.69
CA ALA A 68 2.44 -5.60 -3.22
C ALA A 68 2.48 -6.52 -4.46
N MET A 69 3.43 -6.30 -5.37
CA MET A 69 3.64 -7.17 -6.54
C MET A 69 4.05 -8.58 -6.13
N ALA A 70 4.94 -8.72 -5.14
CA ALA A 70 5.36 -10.01 -4.63
C ALA A 70 4.18 -10.78 -4.01
N LEU A 71 3.40 -10.14 -3.14
CA LEU A 71 2.21 -10.74 -2.53
C LEU A 71 1.18 -11.15 -3.58
N TYR A 72 0.96 -10.31 -4.60
CA TYR A 72 0.04 -10.64 -5.69
C TYR A 72 0.51 -11.85 -6.51
N ALA A 73 1.82 -12.01 -6.70
CA ALA A 73 2.40 -13.14 -7.42
C ALA A 73 2.26 -14.47 -6.67
N GLU A 74 2.19 -14.45 -5.33
CA GLU A 74 2.04 -15.66 -4.50
C GLU A 74 0.62 -16.22 -4.51
N GLY A 75 -0.39 -15.38 -4.76
CA GLY A 75 -1.76 -15.85 -4.93
C GLY A 75 -2.70 -14.72 -5.34
N GLN A 76 -3.55 -14.95 -6.34
CA GLN A 76 -4.43 -13.91 -6.91
C GLN A 76 -5.70 -13.70 -6.08
N GLN A 77 -5.75 -12.61 -5.35
CA GLN A 77 -6.86 -12.09 -4.56
C GLN A 77 -7.21 -10.68 -5.05
N THR A 78 -8.35 -10.15 -4.61
CA THR A 78 -8.74 -8.76 -4.89
C THR A 78 -8.30 -7.78 -3.81
N ILE A 79 -7.99 -8.28 -2.62
CA ILE A 79 -7.65 -7.46 -1.46
C ILE A 79 -6.45 -8.10 -0.78
N TYR A 80 -5.44 -7.30 -0.49
CA TYR A 80 -4.26 -7.71 0.26
C TYR A 80 -3.99 -6.72 1.38
N THR A 81 -3.37 -7.21 2.44
CA THR A 81 -2.83 -6.38 3.51
C THR A 81 -1.35 -6.67 3.69
N LEU A 82 -0.55 -5.60 3.74
CA LEU A 82 0.87 -5.62 4.04
C LEU A 82 1.00 -5.41 5.56
N HIS A 83 1.55 -6.42 6.23
CA HIS A 83 1.74 -6.50 7.68
C HIS A 83 3.22 -6.59 8.06
#